data_AF-A0A349JN11-F1
#
_entry.id   AF-A0A349JN11-F1
#
_cell.length_a   1.000
_cell.length_b   1.000
_cell.length_c   1.000
_cell.angle_alpha   90.00
_cell.angle_beta   90.00
_cell.angle_gamma   90.00
#
_symmetry.space_group_name_H-M   'P 1'
#
loop_
_entity.id
_entity.type
_entity.pdbx_description
1 polymer ?
#
loop_
_entity_poly.entity_id
_entity_poly.type
_entity_poly.pdbx_seq_one_letter_code
_entity_poly.pdbx_strand_id
1 'polypeptide(L)'
;MRHSLLSKFQGVLLGSALGDLIGDRYQSQLLGISRQTEGWRPIFKLTKHQKLPINGMMSELKSVNGKVQIGKNSSECGRLAVACAKSLIRCNGLDLKDWHDTWEVFAKSEHYQQQIAECQSILYPGEAAVAALPAAMFFHENQAKLREKLMLATEVWQNQNAPEWETGVLAVGYAIARSLKDKLDPATAIVNTITYLGTDNALTELLSQVQMLLEQGADLERAVNHLCKSGTAWQTRQSQGEKKSQTNSIVNPTSFIPIAIAFYCFLSTPEDLRLSVVRAARCGAGQLTCALTGALSGAYNGTVAIPVEWRQAPRAGVESVVSDEGGESSVWGTSSDAKIVELANNLFAVWAGVYTPSDGARSAARFRVVTAPYVIRPHLSSFEMVREGQASIGKFPDLPR
;
A
#
# COMPACT_ATOMS: atom_id res chain seq x y z
N MET A 1 -8.43 13.55 18.13
CA MET A 1 -9.79 12.94 18.01
C MET A 1 -9.60 11.48 17.66
N ARG A 2 -10.26 10.52 18.33
CA ARG A 2 -10.13 9.10 17.94
C ARG A 2 -11.03 8.84 16.74
N HIS A 3 -10.44 8.58 15.57
CA HIS A 3 -11.19 8.21 14.37
C HIS A 3 -11.73 6.79 14.50
N SER A 4 -12.90 6.53 13.93
CA SER A 4 -13.42 5.16 13.90
C SER A 4 -12.51 4.27 13.05
N LEU A 5 -12.40 2.98 13.42
CA LEU A 5 -11.59 2.02 12.65
C LEU A 5 -12.03 1.93 11.18
N LEU A 6 -13.34 2.01 10.92
CA LEU A 6 -13.88 2.11 9.57
C LEU A 6 -13.37 3.34 8.82
N SER A 7 -13.33 4.51 9.48
CA SER A 7 -12.78 5.74 8.87
C SER A 7 -11.31 5.57 8.52
N LYS A 8 -10.54 4.82 9.32
CA LYS A 8 -9.15 4.49 9.01
C LYS A 8 -9.02 3.48 7.87
N PHE A 9 -9.88 2.46 7.82
CA PHE A 9 -9.89 1.50 6.69
C PHE A 9 -10.12 2.22 5.36
N GLN A 10 -11.14 3.07 5.31
CA GLN A 10 -11.41 3.91 4.15
C GLN A 10 -10.23 4.86 3.87
N GLY A 11 -9.61 5.40 4.93
CA GLY A 11 -8.50 6.34 4.84
C GLY A 11 -7.27 5.72 4.16
N VAL A 12 -6.93 4.47 4.49
CA VAL A 12 -5.82 3.73 3.86
C VAL A 12 -6.04 3.61 2.35
N LEU A 13 -7.15 3.00 1.93
CA LEU A 13 -7.36 2.71 0.50
C LEU A 13 -7.60 3.99 -0.31
N LEU A 14 -8.45 4.89 0.19
CA LEU A 14 -8.76 6.13 -0.53
C LEU A 14 -7.56 7.09 -0.51
N GLY A 15 -6.85 7.21 0.61
CA GLY A 15 -5.64 8.02 0.72
C GLY A 15 -4.55 7.53 -0.22
N SER A 16 -4.35 6.22 -0.32
CA SER A 16 -3.39 5.62 -1.25
C SER A 16 -3.78 5.85 -2.70
N ALA A 17 -5.05 5.61 -3.04
CA ALA A 17 -5.54 5.75 -4.41
C ALA A 17 -5.53 7.22 -4.91
N LEU A 18 -5.87 8.17 -4.04
CA LEU A 18 -5.77 9.61 -4.35
C LEU A 18 -4.31 10.07 -4.38
N GLY A 19 -3.47 9.56 -3.49
CA GLY A 19 -2.02 9.82 -3.52
C GLY A 19 -1.41 9.39 -4.85
N ASP A 20 -1.74 8.17 -5.29
CA ASP A 20 -1.37 7.63 -6.60
C ASP A 20 -1.77 8.59 -7.73
N LEU A 21 -3.05 8.99 -7.79
CA LEU A 21 -3.55 9.93 -8.80
C LEU A 21 -2.81 11.29 -8.77
N ILE A 22 -2.59 11.86 -7.58
CA ILE A 22 -1.92 13.15 -7.42
C ILE A 22 -0.48 13.07 -7.92
N GLY A 23 0.23 11.98 -7.58
CA GLY A 23 1.60 11.76 -8.04
C GLY A 23 1.69 11.63 -9.56
N ASP A 24 0.77 10.89 -10.21
CA ASP A 24 0.72 10.75 -11.68
C ASP A 24 0.57 12.11 -12.36
N ARG A 25 -0.36 12.93 -11.84
CA ARG A 25 -0.64 14.26 -12.37
C ARG A 25 0.53 15.21 -12.19
N TYR A 26 1.17 15.18 -11.02
CA TYR A 26 2.33 16.02 -10.75
C TYR A 26 3.52 15.64 -11.65
N GLN A 27 3.75 14.35 -11.85
CA GLN A 27 4.78 13.84 -12.76
C GLN A 27 4.49 14.20 -14.22
N SER A 28 3.25 14.04 -14.67
CA SER A 28 2.82 14.45 -16.03
C SER A 28 3.06 15.93 -16.29
N GLN A 29 2.75 16.79 -15.31
CA GLN A 29 2.97 18.23 -15.40
C GLN A 29 4.47 18.60 -15.45
N LEU A 30 5.32 17.94 -14.67
CA LEU A 30 6.77 18.16 -14.70
C LEU A 30 7.38 17.78 -16.06
N LEU A 31 6.84 16.74 -16.72
CA LEU A 31 7.28 16.29 -18.03
C LEU A 31 6.69 17.10 -19.19
N GLY A 32 5.89 18.13 -18.92
CA GLY A 32 5.24 18.94 -19.95
C GLY A 32 4.15 18.20 -20.74
N ILE A 33 3.69 17.04 -20.24
CA ILE A 33 2.64 16.25 -20.87
C ILE A 33 1.30 16.88 -20.46
N SER A 34 0.69 17.62 -21.39
CA SER A 34 -0.61 18.26 -21.19
C SER A 34 -1.74 17.22 -21.17
N ARG A 35 -2.06 16.66 -20.00
CA ARG A 35 -3.40 16.15 -19.70
C ARG A 35 -4.21 17.32 -19.15
N GLN A 36 -5.26 17.78 -19.84
CA GLN A 36 -6.04 18.99 -19.51
C GLN A 36 -6.26 19.16 -17.98
N THR A 37 -5.68 20.21 -17.39
CA THR A 37 -5.54 20.40 -15.93
C THR A 37 -6.49 21.45 -15.32
N GLU A 38 -7.49 21.91 -16.07
CA GLU A 38 -8.24 23.12 -15.67
C GLU A 38 -9.01 22.98 -14.34
N GLY A 39 -9.52 21.78 -14.03
CA GLY A 39 -10.26 21.50 -12.80
C GLY A 39 -9.42 21.46 -11.51
N TRP A 40 -8.10 21.31 -11.60
CA TRP A 40 -7.21 21.13 -10.44
C TRP A 40 -6.41 22.39 -10.09
N ARG A 41 -6.65 23.51 -10.80
CA ARG A 41 -5.98 24.80 -10.55
C ARG A 41 -5.99 25.24 -9.07
N PRO A 42 -7.02 25.02 -8.24
CA PRO A 42 -6.98 25.39 -6.81
C PRO A 42 -5.94 24.59 -6.00
N ILE A 43 -5.82 23.28 -6.24
CA ILE A 43 -4.87 22.41 -5.55
C ILE A 43 -3.44 22.79 -5.93
N PHE A 44 -3.21 23.11 -7.21
CA PHE A 44 -1.92 23.57 -7.72
C PHE A 44 -1.60 25.05 -7.43
N LYS A 45 -2.59 25.89 -7.13
CA LYS A 45 -2.36 27.30 -6.70
C LYS A 45 -1.69 27.36 -5.33
N LEU A 46 -1.98 26.44 -4.41
CA LEU A 46 -1.28 26.37 -3.12
C LEU A 46 0.19 25.91 -3.23
N THR A 47 0.60 25.36 -4.37
CA THR A 47 1.98 24.92 -4.61
C THR A 47 2.79 25.89 -5.48
N LYS A 48 2.15 26.93 -6.05
CA LYS A 48 2.81 27.92 -6.92
C LYS A 48 3.88 28.78 -6.22
N HIS A 49 3.87 28.89 -4.90
CA HIS A 49 4.76 29.79 -4.17
C HIS A 49 6.14 29.24 -3.83
N GLN A 50 6.47 27.99 -4.16
CA GLN A 50 7.83 27.48 -4.01
C GLN A 50 8.12 26.51 -5.16
N LYS A 51 8.34 27.05 -6.36
CA LYS A 51 9.13 26.36 -7.37
C LYS A 51 10.57 26.34 -6.83
N LEU A 52 10.97 25.24 -6.19
CA LEU A 52 12.39 24.97 -5.97
C LEU A 52 13.08 25.02 -7.34
N PRO A 53 14.24 25.67 -7.47
CA PRO A 53 14.97 25.69 -8.73
C PRO A 53 15.42 24.25 -9.05
N ILE A 54 14.70 23.60 -9.95
CA ILE A 54 15.03 22.29 -10.55
C ILE A 54 16.17 22.50 -11.57
N ASN A 55 17.29 23.09 -11.16
CA ASN A 55 18.39 23.39 -12.08
C ASN A 55 19.73 22.90 -11.51
N GLY A 56 20.31 21.93 -12.22
CA GLY A 56 21.67 21.41 -11.96
C GLY A 56 21.75 19.88 -12.01
N MET A 57 21.02 19.18 -11.14
CA MET A 57 21.37 17.80 -10.79
C MET A 57 20.53 16.70 -11.45
N MET A 58 19.39 17.03 -12.09
CA MET A 58 18.71 16.09 -12.99
C MET A 58 19.52 15.77 -14.24
N SER A 59 20.51 16.59 -14.60
CA SER A 59 21.45 16.25 -15.67
C SER A 59 22.42 15.14 -15.28
N GLU A 60 22.75 14.99 -13.99
CA GLU A 60 23.56 13.86 -13.50
C GLU A 60 22.71 12.59 -13.31
N LEU A 61 21.43 12.71 -12.92
CA LEU A 61 20.52 11.55 -12.90
C LEU A 61 20.14 11.05 -14.31
N LYS A 62 20.21 11.92 -15.33
CA LYS A 62 20.13 11.51 -16.75
C LYS A 62 21.46 10.93 -17.28
N SER A 63 22.59 11.27 -16.66
CA SER A 63 23.93 10.81 -17.07
C SER A 63 24.32 9.45 -16.49
N VAL A 64 23.70 9.01 -15.39
CA VAL A 64 23.77 7.61 -14.93
C VAL A 64 22.79 6.79 -15.77
N ASN A 65 23.07 6.70 -17.07
CA ASN A 65 22.22 5.96 -18.00
C ASN A 65 22.49 4.47 -17.84
N GLY A 66 21.81 3.92 -16.83
CA GLY A 66 21.65 2.51 -16.53
C GLY A 66 20.37 2.35 -15.71
N LYS A 67 19.21 2.60 -16.34
CA LYS A 67 17.86 2.19 -15.88
C LYS A 67 17.59 2.31 -14.37
N VAL A 68 17.47 3.52 -13.82
CA VAL A 68 16.58 3.70 -12.65
C VAL A 68 15.17 3.87 -13.21
N GLN A 69 14.50 2.75 -13.47
CA GLN A 69 13.09 2.73 -13.86
C GLN A 69 12.25 3.16 -12.66
N ILE A 70 11.97 4.46 -12.56
CA ILE A 70 10.92 4.99 -11.69
C ILE A 70 9.60 4.52 -12.33
N GLY A 71 8.99 3.49 -11.75
CA GLY A 71 7.88 2.72 -12.34
C GLY A 71 6.77 3.60 -12.91
N LYS A 72 6.42 3.37 -14.18
CA LYS A 72 5.22 3.91 -14.84
C LYS A 72 3.93 3.20 -14.37
N ASN A 73 4.00 2.37 -13.32
CA ASN A 73 3.11 1.23 -13.10
C ASN A 73 2.31 1.29 -11.79
N SER A 74 2.26 2.39 -11.03
CA SER A 74 1.56 2.33 -9.73
C SER A 74 0.03 2.30 -9.84
N SER A 75 -0.54 2.50 -11.04
CA SER A 75 -1.92 2.07 -11.31
C SER A 75 -2.10 0.56 -11.14
N GLU A 76 -1.08 -0.23 -11.49
CA GLU A 76 -1.11 -1.70 -11.45
C GLU A 76 -1.07 -2.25 -10.04
N CYS A 77 -0.19 -1.72 -9.18
CA CYS A 77 -0.18 -2.12 -7.78
C CYS A 77 -1.50 -1.74 -7.09
N GLY A 78 -2.12 -0.64 -7.52
CA GLY A 78 -3.47 -0.27 -7.13
C GLY A 78 -4.55 -1.27 -7.59
N ARG A 79 -4.53 -1.67 -8.86
CA ARG A 79 -5.43 -2.71 -9.39
C ARG A 79 -5.24 -4.03 -8.65
N LEU A 80 -4.00 -4.38 -8.33
CA LEU A 80 -3.66 -5.57 -7.55
C LEU A 80 -4.13 -5.47 -6.10
N ALA A 81 -4.05 -4.29 -5.47
CA ALA A 81 -4.66 -4.05 -4.16
C ALA A 81 -6.19 -4.26 -4.22
N VAL A 82 -6.86 -3.80 -5.28
CA VAL A 82 -8.29 -4.06 -5.48
C VAL A 82 -8.57 -5.55 -5.62
N ALA A 83 -7.74 -6.29 -6.36
CA ALA A 83 -7.86 -7.73 -6.51
C ALA A 83 -7.65 -8.47 -5.18
N CYS A 84 -6.62 -8.10 -4.41
CA CYS A 84 -6.33 -8.63 -3.09
C CYS A 84 -7.52 -8.43 -2.13
N ALA A 85 -8.07 -7.21 -2.06
CA ALA A 85 -9.24 -6.92 -1.24
C ALA A 85 -10.45 -7.78 -1.64
N LYS A 86 -10.71 -7.95 -2.95
CA LYS A 86 -11.82 -8.79 -3.45
C LYS A 86 -11.64 -10.26 -3.10
N SER A 87 -10.41 -10.79 -3.17
CA SER A 87 -10.09 -12.16 -2.75
C SER A 87 -10.36 -12.34 -1.26
N LEU A 88 -9.84 -11.45 -0.41
CA LEU A 88 -10.08 -11.45 1.04
C LEU A 88 -11.58 -11.41 1.39
N ILE A 89 -12.35 -10.59 0.67
CA ILE A 89 -13.81 -10.46 0.86
C ILE A 89 -14.52 -11.76 0.46
N ARG A 90 -14.18 -12.30 -0.71
CA ARG A 90 -14.81 -13.51 -1.26
C ARG A 90 -14.54 -14.74 -0.37
N CYS A 91 -13.34 -14.86 0.16
CA CYS A 91 -12.90 -16.00 0.96
C CYS A 91 -13.04 -15.79 2.47
N ASN A 92 -13.54 -14.63 2.91
CA ASN A 92 -13.64 -14.26 4.32
C ASN A 92 -12.28 -14.37 5.07
N GLY A 93 -11.19 -14.07 4.37
CA GLY A 93 -9.83 -14.31 4.84
C GLY A 93 -8.86 -14.56 3.67
N LEU A 94 -7.60 -14.86 4.01
CA LEU A 94 -6.59 -15.19 3.00
C LEU A 94 -6.69 -16.68 2.66
N ASP A 95 -7.21 -16.97 1.47
CA ASP A 95 -7.15 -18.29 0.85
C ASP A 95 -6.08 -18.28 -0.24
N LEU A 96 -5.04 -19.10 -0.08
CA LEU A 96 -3.87 -19.05 -0.96
C LEU A 96 -4.17 -19.54 -2.37
N LYS A 97 -5.12 -20.46 -2.52
CA LYS A 97 -5.52 -20.96 -3.83
C LYS A 97 -6.25 -19.87 -4.60
N ASP A 98 -7.26 -19.26 -3.99
CA ASP A 98 -8.01 -18.16 -4.58
C ASP A 98 -7.11 -16.94 -4.88
N TRP A 99 -6.16 -16.65 -3.99
CA TRP A 99 -5.20 -15.57 -4.19
C TRP A 99 -4.24 -15.86 -5.35
N HIS A 100 -3.72 -17.09 -5.44
CA HIS A 100 -2.88 -17.54 -6.55
C HIS A 100 -3.64 -17.49 -7.89
N ASP A 101 -4.87 -18.00 -7.93
CA ASP A 101 -5.73 -17.97 -9.12
C ASP A 101 -6.02 -16.51 -9.54
N THR A 102 -6.30 -15.63 -8.58
CA THR A 102 -6.52 -14.19 -8.81
C THR A 102 -5.27 -13.53 -9.40
N TRP A 103 -4.09 -13.85 -8.87
CA TRP A 103 -2.82 -13.36 -9.38
C TRP A 103 -2.53 -13.86 -10.78
N GLU A 104 -2.75 -15.15 -11.07
CA GLU A 104 -2.52 -15.70 -12.41
C GLU A 104 -3.39 -15.01 -13.45
N VAL A 105 -4.67 -14.77 -13.15
CA VAL A 105 -5.57 -14.03 -14.04
C VAL A 105 -5.08 -12.60 -14.25
N PHE A 106 -4.60 -11.95 -13.18
CA PHE A 106 -4.04 -10.60 -13.27
C PHE A 106 -2.77 -10.58 -14.14
N ALA A 107 -1.84 -11.50 -13.92
CA ALA A 107 -0.58 -11.60 -14.64
C ALA A 107 -0.74 -11.99 -16.11
N LYS A 108 -1.80 -12.73 -16.46
CA LYS A 108 -2.15 -13.10 -17.84
C LYS A 108 -2.93 -12.02 -18.58
N SER A 109 -3.37 -10.95 -17.91
CA SER A 109 -4.12 -9.87 -18.58
C SER A 109 -3.26 -9.13 -19.61
N GLU A 110 -3.83 -8.77 -20.76
CA GLU A 110 -3.12 -8.15 -21.90
C GLU A 110 -2.35 -6.88 -21.50
N HIS A 111 -2.91 -6.11 -20.55
CA HIS A 111 -2.26 -4.92 -19.99
C HIS A 111 -0.96 -5.21 -19.25
N TYR A 112 -0.82 -6.40 -18.68
CA TYR A 112 0.35 -6.82 -17.92
C TYR A 112 1.38 -7.55 -18.82
N GLN A 113 0.91 -8.36 -19.78
CA GLN A 113 1.78 -9.11 -20.69
C GLN A 113 2.61 -8.22 -21.65
N GLN A 114 2.08 -7.08 -22.12
CA GLN A 114 2.87 -6.15 -22.95
C GLN A 114 4.08 -5.54 -22.19
N GLN A 115 4.07 -5.55 -20.85
CA GLN A 115 5.10 -4.90 -20.03
C GLN A 115 6.18 -5.86 -19.49
N ILE A 116 5.87 -7.15 -19.31
CA ILE A 116 6.84 -8.17 -18.88
C ILE A 116 7.97 -8.35 -19.91
N ALA A 117 7.69 -8.13 -21.19
CA ALA A 117 8.69 -8.26 -22.26
C ALA A 117 9.84 -7.23 -22.15
N GLU A 118 9.66 -6.12 -21.43
CA GLU A 118 10.65 -5.04 -21.28
C GLU A 118 11.31 -4.96 -19.88
N CYS A 119 10.67 -5.54 -18.85
CA CYS A 119 11.06 -5.40 -17.44
C CYS A 119 11.26 -6.77 -16.77
N GLN A 120 12.48 -7.08 -16.34
CA GLN A 120 12.85 -8.36 -15.68
C GLN A 120 12.30 -8.51 -14.25
N SER A 121 11.54 -7.53 -13.72
CA SER A 121 10.88 -7.59 -12.41
C SER A 121 9.42 -7.17 -12.54
N ILE A 122 8.54 -7.99 -11.96
CA ILE A 122 7.07 -7.92 -12.00
C ILE A 122 6.55 -6.81 -11.05
N LEU A 123 7.12 -6.69 -9.84
CA LEU A 123 6.76 -5.67 -8.85
C LEU A 123 8.00 -5.17 -8.11
N TYR A 124 8.07 -3.87 -7.79
CA TYR A 124 9.05 -3.31 -6.85
C TYR A 124 8.54 -3.42 -5.39
N PRO A 125 9.41 -3.37 -4.35
CA PRO A 125 8.98 -3.51 -2.95
C PRO A 125 7.89 -2.52 -2.52
N GLY A 126 7.94 -1.28 -3.00
CA GLY A 126 6.88 -0.30 -2.75
C GLY A 126 5.55 -0.65 -3.43
N GLU A 127 5.58 -1.21 -4.63
CA GLU A 127 4.38 -1.65 -5.36
C GLU A 127 3.75 -2.87 -4.68
N ALA A 128 4.58 -3.84 -4.28
CA ALA A 128 4.16 -4.97 -3.45
C ALA A 128 3.51 -4.49 -2.14
N ALA A 129 4.09 -3.48 -1.49
CA ALA A 129 3.52 -2.89 -0.28
C ALA A 129 2.15 -2.24 -0.50
N VAL A 130 1.93 -1.53 -1.62
CA VAL A 130 0.60 -0.99 -1.99
C VAL A 130 -0.38 -2.13 -2.26
N ALA A 131 0.03 -3.15 -3.02
CA ALA A 131 -0.81 -4.31 -3.32
C ALA A 131 -1.24 -5.09 -2.06
N ALA A 132 -0.38 -5.13 -1.05
CA ALA A 132 -0.63 -5.83 0.23
C ALA A 132 -1.41 -5.00 1.26
N LEU A 133 -1.75 -3.73 1.00
CA LEU A 133 -2.50 -2.89 1.94
C LEU A 133 -3.78 -3.57 2.48
N PRO A 134 -4.63 -4.22 1.66
CA PRO A 134 -5.83 -4.90 2.16
C PRO A 134 -5.51 -6.01 3.15
N ALA A 135 -4.47 -6.82 2.90
CA ALA A 135 -4.05 -7.88 3.81
C ALA A 135 -3.50 -7.30 5.12
N ALA A 136 -2.71 -6.21 5.04
CA ALA A 136 -2.21 -5.53 6.22
C ALA A 136 -3.35 -4.98 7.09
N MET A 137 -4.37 -4.40 6.46
CA MET A 137 -5.59 -3.94 7.14
C MET A 137 -6.38 -5.11 7.72
N PHE A 138 -6.54 -6.23 7.00
CA PHE A 138 -7.35 -7.35 7.45
C PHE A 138 -6.74 -8.09 8.66
N PHE A 139 -5.41 -8.18 8.74
CA PHE A 139 -4.71 -8.90 9.81
C PHE A 139 -4.06 -7.98 10.87
N HIS A 140 -4.45 -6.71 10.92
CA HIS A 140 -3.79 -5.68 11.75
C HIS A 140 -3.78 -5.94 13.27
N GLU A 141 -4.73 -6.73 13.80
CA GLU A 141 -4.90 -6.90 15.25
C GLU A 141 -3.75 -7.64 15.93
N ASN A 142 -3.25 -8.71 15.30
CA ASN A 142 -2.23 -9.58 15.86
C ASN A 142 -0.94 -9.49 15.03
N GLN A 143 0.14 -9.03 15.66
CA GLN A 143 1.42 -8.78 15.00
C GLN A 143 2.05 -10.05 14.41
N ALA A 144 1.94 -11.21 15.09
CA ALA A 144 2.49 -12.46 14.57
C ALA A 144 1.69 -12.95 13.36
N LYS A 145 0.35 -12.92 13.46
CA LYS A 145 -0.56 -13.26 12.36
C LYS A 145 -0.40 -12.32 11.17
N LEU A 146 -0.21 -11.02 11.42
CA LEU A 146 0.08 -10.03 10.38
C LEU A 146 1.33 -10.43 9.59
N ARG A 147 2.44 -10.72 10.29
CA ARG A 147 3.68 -11.16 9.64
C ARG A 147 3.44 -12.40 8.80
N GLU A 148 2.90 -13.45 9.40
CA GLU A 148 2.61 -14.73 8.73
C GLU A 148 1.76 -14.52 7.46
N LYS A 149 0.64 -13.80 7.56
CA LYS A 149 -0.29 -13.62 6.44
C LYS A 149 0.25 -12.71 5.34
N LEU A 150 1.06 -11.71 5.68
CA LEU A 150 1.73 -10.88 4.67
C LEU A 150 2.79 -11.67 3.90
N MET A 151 3.56 -12.52 4.58
CA MET A 151 4.55 -13.39 3.93
C MET A 151 3.88 -14.41 2.98
N LEU A 152 2.80 -15.06 3.45
CA LEU A 152 2.03 -15.96 2.60
C LEU A 152 1.40 -15.23 1.40
N ALA A 153 0.96 -13.98 1.56
CA ALA A 153 0.42 -13.20 0.46
C ALA A 153 1.50 -12.83 -0.58
N THR A 154 2.76 -12.69 -0.17
CA THR A 154 3.88 -12.38 -1.08
C THR A 154 4.43 -13.60 -1.83
N GLU A 155 4.22 -14.82 -1.31
CA GLU A 155 4.66 -16.07 -1.95
C GLU A 155 4.08 -16.27 -3.36
N VAL A 156 2.92 -15.67 -3.65
CA VAL A 156 2.26 -15.78 -4.94
C VAL A 156 2.99 -15.01 -6.05
N TRP A 157 3.81 -14.02 -5.69
CA TRP A 157 4.53 -13.19 -6.66
C TRP A 157 5.87 -13.79 -7.13
N GLN A 158 6.22 -15.00 -6.65
CA GLN A 158 7.49 -15.71 -6.87
C GLN A 158 8.33 -15.24 -8.07
N ASN A 159 9.40 -14.50 -7.75
CA ASN A 159 10.51 -14.17 -8.64
C ASN A 159 11.82 -14.14 -7.81
N GLN A 160 12.97 -13.99 -8.47
CA GLN A 160 14.32 -14.00 -7.90
C GLN A 160 14.57 -12.96 -6.79
N ASN A 161 13.66 -11.98 -6.60
CA ASN A 161 13.77 -10.88 -5.63
C ASN A 161 12.80 -10.99 -4.43
N ALA A 162 12.26 -12.19 -4.15
CA ALA A 162 11.30 -12.45 -3.06
C ALA A 162 11.62 -11.77 -1.70
N PRO A 163 12.86 -11.78 -1.16
CA PRO A 163 13.13 -11.19 0.16
C PRO A 163 12.99 -9.66 0.19
N GLU A 164 13.09 -8.97 -0.95
CA GLU A 164 12.94 -7.50 -0.97
C GLU A 164 11.50 -7.06 -0.78
N TRP A 165 10.57 -7.76 -1.45
CA TRP A 165 9.14 -7.44 -1.38
C TRP A 165 8.59 -7.69 0.01
N GLU A 166 8.95 -8.82 0.60
CA GLU A 166 8.62 -9.16 1.98
C GLU A 166 9.04 -8.04 2.93
N THR A 167 10.27 -7.54 2.78
CA THR A 167 10.80 -6.46 3.61
C THR A 167 9.98 -5.17 3.48
N GLY A 168 9.68 -4.75 2.24
CA GLY A 168 8.86 -3.56 1.99
C GLY A 168 7.42 -3.68 2.49
N VAL A 169 6.78 -4.83 2.20
CA VAL A 169 5.42 -5.17 2.61
C VAL A 169 5.30 -5.23 4.14
N LEU A 170 6.27 -5.86 4.81
CA LEU A 170 6.29 -5.94 6.27
C LEU A 170 6.46 -4.56 6.92
N ALA A 171 7.35 -3.70 6.39
CA ALA A 171 7.59 -2.37 6.94
C ALA A 171 6.33 -1.51 6.86
N VAL A 172 5.73 -1.41 5.67
CA VAL A 172 4.51 -0.61 5.45
C VAL A 172 3.33 -1.24 6.17
N GLY A 173 3.15 -2.55 6.06
CA GLY A 173 2.05 -3.28 6.70
C GLY A 173 2.06 -3.16 8.22
N TYR A 174 3.25 -3.19 8.84
CA TYR A 174 3.42 -2.94 10.27
C TYR A 174 3.00 -1.52 10.66
N ALA A 175 3.48 -0.51 9.93
CA ALA A 175 3.13 0.88 10.20
C ALA A 175 1.61 1.12 10.06
N ILE A 176 0.98 0.58 9.01
CA ILE A 176 -0.47 0.61 8.83
C ILE A 176 -1.17 -0.05 10.04
N ALA A 177 -0.77 -1.26 10.42
CA ALA A 177 -1.39 -1.97 11.54
C ALA A 177 -1.26 -1.23 12.87
N ARG A 178 -0.11 -0.59 13.13
CA ARG A 178 0.08 0.26 14.32
C ARG A 178 -0.82 1.49 14.29
N SER A 179 -0.96 2.15 13.13
CA SER A 179 -1.86 3.30 12.94
C SER A 179 -3.33 2.93 13.15
N LEU A 180 -3.77 1.80 12.59
CA LEU A 180 -5.15 1.30 12.77
C LEU A 180 -5.48 1.05 14.26
N LYS A 181 -4.50 0.66 15.07
CA LYS A 181 -4.65 0.39 16.50
C LYS A 181 -4.50 1.62 17.39
N ASP A 182 -4.29 2.82 16.84
CA ASP A 182 -3.89 4.01 17.61
C ASP A 182 -2.63 3.78 18.47
N LYS A 183 -1.72 2.92 17.98
CA LYS A 183 -0.46 2.55 18.65
C LYS A 183 0.78 3.03 17.90
N LEU A 184 0.62 3.77 16.81
CA LEU A 184 1.75 4.39 16.13
C LEU A 184 2.05 5.72 16.83
N ASP A 185 3.26 5.82 17.36
CA ASP A 185 3.83 7.07 17.86
C ASP A 185 4.85 7.57 16.82
N PRO A 186 4.66 8.76 16.23
CA PRO A 186 5.57 9.26 15.20
C PRO A 186 7.04 9.31 15.62
N ALA A 187 7.32 9.56 16.90
CA ALA A 187 8.69 9.67 17.41
C ALA A 187 9.42 8.32 17.45
N THR A 188 8.69 7.22 17.67
CA THR A 188 9.25 5.86 17.78
C THR A 188 8.87 4.95 16.60
N ALA A 189 8.13 5.47 15.62
CA ALA A 189 7.58 4.69 14.50
C ALA A 189 8.67 3.99 13.69
N ILE A 190 9.76 4.68 13.38
CA ILE A 190 10.88 4.10 12.61
C ILE A 190 11.57 3.01 13.42
N VAL A 191 11.96 3.31 14.66
CA VAL A 191 12.65 2.36 15.55
C VAL A 191 11.83 1.09 15.70
N ASN A 192 10.54 1.21 15.99
CA ASN A 192 9.64 0.07 16.12
C ASN A 192 9.50 -0.73 14.82
N THR A 193 9.53 -0.06 13.66
CA THR A 193 9.45 -0.72 12.35
C THR A 193 10.73 -1.50 12.06
N ILE A 194 11.91 -0.93 12.34
CA ILE A 194 13.21 -1.61 12.21
C ILE A 194 13.25 -2.83 13.14
N THR A 195 12.85 -2.68 14.41
CA THR A 195 12.76 -3.79 15.36
C THR A 195 11.81 -4.88 14.88
N TYR A 196 10.67 -4.51 14.29
CA TYR A 196 9.72 -5.47 13.75
C TYR A 196 10.28 -6.25 12.56
N LEU A 197 11.03 -5.61 11.65
CA LEU A 197 11.66 -6.30 10.52
C LEU A 197 12.64 -7.37 11.01
N GLY A 198 13.43 -7.06 12.04
CA GLY A 198 14.30 -8.01 12.74
C GLY A 198 15.49 -8.48 11.92
N THR A 199 15.78 -7.82 10.79
CA THR A 199 16.90 -8.14 9.89
C THR A 199 17.58 -6.85 9.43
N ASP A 200 18.91 -6.89 9.34
CA ASP A 200 19.69 -5.79 8.74
C ASP A 200 19.63 -5.91 7.22
N ASN A 201 19.06 -4.90 6.56
CA ASN A 201 18.88 -4.86 5.12
C ASN A 201 18.91 -3.41 4.61
N ALA A 202 18.87 -3.23 3.29
CA ALA A 202 18.92 -1.90 2.68
C ALA A 202 17.79 -0.97 3.16
N LEU A 203 16.60 -1.51 3.44
CA LEU A 203 15.48 -0.72 3.95
C LEU A 203 15.70 -0.28 5.39
N THR A 204 16.21 -1.14 6.29
CA THR A 204 16.46 -0.75 7.69
C THR A 204 17.52 0.33 7.81
N GLU A 205 18.55 0.29 6.96
CA GLU A 205 19.53 1.37 6.84
C GLU A 205 18.86 2.67 6.37
N LEU A 206 18.09 2.63 5.27
CA LEU A 206 17.37 3.83 4.78
C LEU A 206 16.40 4.39 5.82
N LEU A 207 15.67 3.54 6.54
CA LEU A 207 14.80 3.95 7.63
C LEU A 207 15.60 4.59 8.78
N SER A 208 16.79 4.07 9.10
CA SER A 208 17.68 4.70 10.10
C SER A 208 18.11 6.10 9.65
N GLN A 209 18.40 6.28 8.36
CA GLN A 209 18.66 7.61 7.79
C GLN A 209 17.42 8.52 7.87
N VAL A 210 16.20 7.98 7.67
CA VAL A 210 14.95 8.72 7.87
C VAL A 210 14.82 9.20 9.31
N GLN A 211 15.07 8.35 10.31
CA GLN A 211 15.02 8.73 11.73
C GLN A 211 15.96 9.92 12.00
N MET A 212 17.21 9.81 11.56
CA MET A 212 18.21 10.86 11.74
C MET A 212 17.79 12.19 11.08
N LEU A 213 17.20 12.13 9.87
CA LEU A 213 16.71 13.32 9.17
C LEU A 213 15.50 13.96 9.87
N LEU A 214 14.61 13.15 10.47
CA LEU A 214 13.48 13.63 11.26
C LEU A 214 13.94 14.34 12.53
N GLU A 215 14.90 13.75 13.26
CA GLU A 215 15.48 14.33 14.47
C GLU A 215 16.20 15.66 14.20
N GLN A 216 16.87 15.76 13.05
CA GLN A 216 17.53 16.99 12.62
C GLN A 216 16.56 18.08 12.14
N GLY A 217 15.26 17.78 11.99
CA GLY A 217 14.30 18.68 11.37
C GLY A 217 14.72 19.06 9.94
N ALA A 218 15.37 18.14 9.21
CA ALA A 218 15.82 18.40 7.86
C ALA A 218 14.64 18.84 6.98
N ASP A 219 14.87 19.74 6.03
CA ASP A 219 13.86 20.06 5.02
C ASP A 219 13.72 18.92 3.99
N LEU A 220 12.68 19.04 3.15
CA LEU A 220 12.33 18.01 2.17
C LEU A 220 13.43 17.76 1.14
N GLU A 221 14.06 18.82 0.64
CA GLU A 221 15.09 18.72 -0.40
C GLU A 221 16.33 18.01 0.16
N ARG A 222 16.78 18.43 1.34
CA ARG A 222 17.90 17.80 2.03
C ARG A 222 17.62 16.32 2.31
N ALA A 223 16.42 15.99 2.77
CA ALA A 223 16.03 14.61 3.08
C ALA A 223 16.04 13.72 1.82
N VAL A 224 15.41 14.16 0.73
CA VAL A 224 15.38 13.41 -0.53
C VAL A 224 16.79 13.23 -1.10
N ASN A 225 17.58 14.30 -1.13
CA ASN A 225 18.96 14.24 -1.62
C ASN A 225 19.81 13.27 -0.80
N HIS A 226 19.64 13.28 0.53
CA HIS A 226 20.35 12.39 1.42
C HIS A 226 19.94 10.93 1.19
N LEU A 227 18.65 10.62 1.19
CA LEU A 227 18.14 9.25 1.00
C LEU A 227 18.51 8.66 -0.36
N CYS A 228 18.45 9.46 -1.43
CA CYS A 228 18.89 9.03 -2.76
C CYS A 228 20.39 8.71 -2.78
N LYS A 229 21.23 9.58 -2.20
CA LYS A 229 22.69 9.34 -2.10
C LYS A 229 23.00 8.11 -1.26
N SER A 230 22.34 7.93 -0.12
CA SER A 230 22.50 6.75 0.75
C SER A 230 22.14 5.45 0.02
N GLY A 231 21.03 5.43 -0.73
CA GLY A 231 20.64 4.28 -1.54
C GLY A 231 21.70 3.90 -2.59
N THR A 232 22.24 4.89 -3.31
CA THR A 232 23.31 4.64 -4.30
C THR A 232 24.65 4.23 -3.67
N ALA A 233 24.99 4.80 -2.51
CA ALA A 233 26.24 4.48 -1.83
C ALA A 233 26.26 3.03 -1.32
N TRP A 234 25.12 2.49 -0.89
CA TRP A 234 25.00 1.09 -0.49
C TRP A 234 25.27 0.15 -1.66
N GLN A 235 24.77 0.49 -2.85
CA GLN A 235 25.03 -0.27 -4.09
C GLN A 235 26.54 -0.31 -4.43
N THR A 236 27.25 0.80 -4.22
CA THR A 236 28.72 0.86 -4.43
C THR A 236 29.49 0.02 -3.40
N ARG A 237 29.07 0.02 -2.12
CA ARG A 237 29.71 -0.77 -1.06
C ARG A 237 29.60 -2.26 -1.29
N GLN A 238 28.44 -2.76 -1.73
CA GLN A 238 28.30 -4.18 -2.09
C GLN A 238 29.20 -4.57 -3.27
N SER A 239 29.35 -3.69 -4.26
CA SER A 239 30.15 -3.98 -5.46
C SER A 239 31.67 -4.05 -5.19
N GLN A 240 32.15 -3.43 -4.10
CA GLN A 240 33.58 -3.42 -3.74
C GLN A 240 33.96 -4.46 -2.67
N GLY A 241 32.97 -5.09 -2.01
CA GLY A 241 33.20 -5.94 -0.83
C GLY A 241 33.46 -7.42 -1.08
N GLU A 242 33.08 -8.01 -2.21
CA GLU A 242 33.14 -9.48 -2.37
C GLU A 242 33.82 -9.94 -3.67
N LYS A 243 35.05 -10.46 -3.52
CA LYS A 243 35.58 -11.48 -4.44
C LYS A 243 34.72 -12.74 -4.29
N LYS A 244 33.98 -13.07 -5.35
CA LYS A 244 33.48 -14.41 -5.71
C LYS A 244 32.92 -15.25 -4.54
N SER A 245 31.62 -15.12 -4.31
CA SER A 245 30.77 -16.30 -4.14
C SER A 245 29.56 -16.11 -5.03
N GLN A 246 29.34 -17.09 -5.91
CA GLN A 246 28.23 -17.15 -6.85
C GLN A 246 26.93 -17.38 -6.10
N THR A 247 26.37 -16.30 -5.56
CA THR A 247 24.93 -16.17 -5.32
C THR A 247 24.56 -14.79 -5.82
N ASN A 248 23.91 -14.73 -6.99
CA ASN A 248 23.35 -13.53 -7.60
C ASN A 248 22.27 -12.92 -6.69
N SER A 249 22.65 -12.33 -5.56
CA SER A 249 21.73 -11.54 -4.74
C SER A 249 21.62 -10.17 -5.38
N ILE A 250 20.70 -10.05 -6.34
CA ILE A 250 20.34 -8.85 -7.09
C ILE A 250 19.57 -7.92 -6.15
N VAL A 251 20.22 -7.48 -5.06
CA VAL A 251 19.57 -6.53 -4.16
C VAL A 251 19.77 -5.15 -4.74
N ASN A 252 18.69 -4.46 -5.12
CA ASN A 252 18.76 -3.07 -5.61
C ASN A 252 18.25 -2.12 -4.51
N PRO A 253 19.12 -1.49 -3.71
CA PRO A 253 18.75 -0.63 -2.60
C PRO A 253 17.87 0.55 -3.00
N THR A 254 17.98 0.97 -4.27
CA THR A 254 17.20 2.09 -4.80
C THR A 254 15.71 1.77 -4.90
N SER A 255 15.33 0.48 -4.92
CA SER A 255 13.93 0.02 -4.95
C SER A 255 13.15 0.38 -3.69
N PHE A 256 13.85 0.63 -2.57
CA PHE A 256 13.28 1.02 -1.28
C PHE A 256 13.15 2.53 -1.07
N ILE A 257 13.76 3.36 -1.93
CA ILE A 257 13.72 4.84 -1.81
C ILE A 257 12.27 5.36 -1.72
N PRO A 258 11.30 4.87 -2.53
CA PRO A 258 9.92 5.33 -2.43
C PRO A 258 9.29 5.11 -1.05
N ILE A 259 9.62 3.99 -0.39
CA ILE A 259 9.14 3.67 0.96
C ILE A 259 9.79 4.62 1.96
N ALA A 260 11.12 4.80 1.92
CA ALA A 260 11.83 5.68 2.85
C ALA A 260 11.34 7.13 2.77
N ILE A 261 11.15 7.68 1.55
CA ILE A 261 10.62 9.02 1.35
C ILE A 261 9.16 9.11 1.86
N ALA A 262 8.35 8.07 1.66
CA ALA A 262 6.97 8.05 2.15
C ALA A 262 6.91 8.10 3.69
N PHE A 263 7.75 7.31 4.37
CA PHE A 263 7.90 7.37 5.83
C PHE A 263 8.33 8.77 6.29
N TYR A 264 9.33 9.36 5.65
CA TYR A 264 9.79 10.72 5.99
C TYR A 264 8.69 11.77 5.77
N CYS A 265 7.99 11.74 4.63
CA CYS A 265 6.92 12.70 4.32
C CYS A 265 5.76 12.60 5.30
N PHE A 266 5.35 11.38 5.67
CA PHE A 266 4.33 11.15 6.68
C PHE A 266 4.79 11.59 8.07
N LEU A 267 5.92 11.10 8.55
CA LEU A 267 6.36 11.32 9.94
C LEU A 267 6.84 12.74 10.22
N SER A 268 7.25 13.50 9.19
CA SER A 268 7.53 14.94 9.35
C SER A 268 6.26 15.78 9.49
N THR A 269 5.10 15.27 9.07
CA THR A 269 3.80 15.98 9.14
C THR A 269 2.64 15.02 9.45
N PRO A 270 2.68 14.28 10.58
CA PRO A 270 1.83 13.10 10.80
C PRO A 270 0.33 13.44 10.86
N GLU A 271 -0.01 14.61 11.38
CA GLU A 271 -1.39 15.10 11.55
C GLU A 271 -1.96 15.81 10.30
N ASP A 272 -1.14 16.02 9.26
CA ASP A 272 -1.56 16.70 8.03
C ASP A 272 -1.33 15.80 6.80
N LEU A 273 -2.39 15.06 6.45
CA LEU A 273 -2.41 14.18 5.28
C LEU A 273 -2.14 14.94 3.98
N ARG A 274 -2.76 16.12 3.85
CA ARG A 274 -2.63 16.93 2.65
C ARG A 274 -1.18 17.34 2.45
N LEU A 275 -0.55 17.87 3.49
CA LEU A 275 0.84 18.29 3.46
C LEU A 275 1.79 17.11 3.23
N SER A 276 1.55 15.98 3.89
CA SER A 276 2.36 14.76 3.72
C SER A 276 2.40 14.31 2.25
N VAL A 277 1.24 14.17 1.61
CA VAL A 277 1.16 13.74 0.20
C VAL A 277 1.68 14.81 -0.77
N VAL A 278 1.45 16.09 -0.49
CA VAL A 278 2.02 17.17 -1.33
C VAL A 278 3.56 17.20 -1.23
N ARG A 279 4.13 16.94 -0.05
CA ARG A 279 5.59 16.77 0.11
C ARG A 279 6.07 15.59 -0.72
N ALA A 280 5.41 14.44 -0.64
CA ALA A 280 5.74 13.26 -1.46
C ALA A 280 5.74 13.57 -2.97
N ALA A 281 4.70 14.25 -3.46
CA ALA A 281 4.60 14.62 -4.89
C ALA A 281 5.75 15.53 -5.35
N ARG A 282 6.26 16.40 -4.47
CA ARG A 282 7.37 17.32 -4.78
C ARG A 282 8.74 16.63 -4.83
N CYS A 283 8.89 15.41 -4.33
CA CYS A 283 10.18 14.75 -4.22
C CYS A 283 10.76 14.23 -5.55
N GLY A 284 10.02 14.29 -6.66
CA GLY A 284 10.42 13.69 -7.95
C GLY A 284 10.41 12.15 -7.95
N ALA A 285 10.46 11.53 -6.76
CA ALA A 285 10.18 10.12 -6.51
C ALA A 285 8.65 9.87 -6.54
N GLY A 286 8.08 9.87 -7.75
CA GLY A 286 7.02 8.97 -8.18
C GLY A 286 5.59 9.04 -7.60
N GLN A 287 4.67 8.65 -8.48
CA GLN A 287 3.30 8.21 -8.21
C GLN A 287 3.20 7.25 -7.01
N LEU A 288 4.13 6.29 -6.91
CA LEU A 288 4.20 5.29 -5.86
C LEU A 288 4.45 5.86 -4.44
N THR A 289 5.36 6.81 -4.28
CA THR A 289 5.63 7.43 -2.96
C THR A 289 4.42 8.18 -2.46
N CYS A 290 3.68 8.84 -3.36
CA CYS A 290 2.43 9.50 -3.01
C CYS A 290 1.37 8.49 -2.56
N ALA A 291 1.25 7.35 -3.24
CA ALA A 291 0.36 6.27 -2.86
C ALA A 291 0.70 5.70 -1.46
N LEU A 292 1.98 5.44 -1.17
CA LEU A 292 2.44 4.96 0.13
C LEU A 292 2.22 6.00 1.23
N THR A 293 2.54 7.27 0.97
CA THR A 293 2.36 8.36 1.93
C THR A 293 0.87 8.57 2.26
N GLY A 294 0.02 8.51 1.23
CA GLY A 294 -1.43 8.59 1.38
C GLY A 294 -1.99 7.40 2.17
N ALA A 295 -1.46 6.20 1.98
CA ALA A 295 -1.84 5.03 2.78
C ALA A 295 -1.47 5.19 4.26
N LEU A 296 -0.22 5.56 4.55
CA LEU A 296 0.28 5.73 5.92
C LEU A 296 -0.47 6.83 6.67
N SER A 297 -0.60 8.00 6.04
CA SER A 297 -1.30 9.13 6.64
C SER A 297 -2.81 8.89 6.73
N GLY A 298 -3.40 8.19 5.75
CA GLY A 298 -4.81 7.78 5.79
C GLY A 298 -5.10 6.75 6.88
N ALA A 299 -4.17 5.84 7.18
CA ALA A 299 -4.27 4.92 8.31
C ALA A 299 -4.27 5.66 9.65
N TYR A 300 -3.45 6.70 9.76
CA TYR A 300 -3.27 7.48 10.97
C TYR A 300 -4.45 8.41 11.23
N ASN A 301 -4.81 9.22 10.23
CA ASN A 301 -5.79 10.31 10.35
C ASN A 301 -7.22 9.92 9.93
N GLY A 302 -7.40 8.77 9.27
CA GLY A 302 -8.68 8.35 8.70
C GLY A 302 -9.16 9.22 7.53
N THR A 303 -10.36 8.90 7.03
CA THR A 303 -10.95 9.58 5.86
C THR A 303 -11.27 11.04 6.08
N VAL A 304 -11.48 11.48 7.31
CA VAL A 304 -11.86 12.87 7.60
C VAL A 304 -10.74 13.85 7.31
N ALA A 305 -9.49 13.39 7.31
CA ALA A 305 -8.33 14.19 6.93
C ALA A 305 -8.12 14.27 5.41
N ILE A 306 -8.87 13.50 4.61
CA ILE A 306 -8.80 13.56 3.15
C ILE A 306 -9.58 14.80 2.68
N PRO A 307 -8.91 15.77 2.02
CA PRO A 307 -9.56 16.98 1.53
C PRO A 307 -10.74 16.66 0.61
N VAL A 308 -11.85 17.37 0.78
CA VAL A 308 -13.06 17.18 -0.05
C VAL A 308 -12.75 17.46 -1.51
N GLU A 309 -11.87 18.43 -1.76
CA GLU A 309 -11.48 18.83 -3.12
C GLU A 309 -10.80 17.69 -3.86
N TRP A 310 -10.07 16.81 -3.16
CA TRP A 310 -9.41 15.65 -3.79
C TRP A 310 -10.41 14.59 -4.24
N ARG A 311 -11.52 14.46 -3.50
CA ARG A 311 -12.61 13.52 -3.82
C ARG A 311 -13.55 14.03 -4.91
N GLN A 312 -13.63 15.35 -5.06
CA GLN A 312 -14.51 16.02 -6.03
C GLN A 312 -13.78 16.47 -7.29
N ALA A 313 -12.45 16.31 -7.33
CA ALA A 313 -11.67 16.89 -8.38
C ALA A 313 -12.04 16.31 -9.76
N PRO A 314 -12.26 17.16 -10.77
CA PRO A 314 -12.69 16.72 -12.09
C PRO A 314 -11.69 15.73 -12.67
N ARG A 315 -12.17 14.51 -12.96
CA ARG A 315 -11.43 13.54 -13.76
C ARG A 315 -11.63 13.97 -15.21
N ALA A 316 -10.58 14.47 -15.86
CA ALA A 316 -10.69 15.00 -17.21
C ALA A 316 -11.15 13.90 -18.19
N GLY A 317 -12.37 14.06 -18.74
CA GLY A 317 -13.00 13.35 -19.87
C GLY A 317 -13.96 12.19 -19.49
N VAL A 318 -15.22 12.08 -19.94
CA VAL A 318 -16.03 12.83 -20.94
C VAL A 318 -17.54 12.61 -20.66
N GLU A 319 -18.36 13.65 -20.84
CA GLU A 319 -19.79 13.51 -21.20
C GLU A 319 -19.89 12.88 -22.60
N SER A 320 -20.37 11.65 -22.69
CA SER A 320 -21.04 11.06 -23.87
C SER A 320 -20.55 11.51 -25.26
N VAL A 321 -19.60 10.78 -25.85
CA VAL A 321 -19.61 10.47 -27.29
C VAL A 321 -19.06 9.05 -27.47
N VAL A 322 -19.84 8.21 -28.16
CA VAL A 322 -19.47 6.86 -28.57
C VAL A 322 -18.20 6.91 -29.41
N SER A 323 -17.09 6.41 -28.89
CA SER A 323 -15.92 5.99 -29.66
C SER A 323 -15.20 4.91 -28.86
N ASP A 324 -15.07 3.74 -29.48
CA ASP A 324 -14.26 2.61 -29.05
C ASP A 324 -12.78 3.03 -28.91
N GLU A 325 -12.08 2.38 -27.97
CA GLU A 325 -10.62 2.40 -27.77
C GLU A 325 -9.98 3.73 -27.32
N GLY A 326 -9.97 3.97 -25.99
CA GLY A 326 -9.17 5.04 -25.38
C GLY A 326 -9.29 5.09 -23.85
N GLY A 327 -8.38 4.39 -23.15
CA GLY A 327 -8.44 4.08 -21.72
C GLY A 327 -8.72 5.25 -20.77
N GLU A 328 -9.89 5.20 -20.15
CA GLU A 328 -10.29 6.05 -19.03
C GLU A 328 -9.27 5.95 -17.89
N SER A 329 -8.80 7.10 -17.38
CA SER A 329 -7.89 7.20 -16.23
C SER A 329 -8.64 6.85 -14.94
N SER A 330 -8.88 5.56 -14.76
CA SER A 330 -9.62 4.94 -13.66
C SER A 330 -8.71 4.76 -12.44
N VAL A 331 -9.09 5.30 -11.29
CA VAL A 331 -8.31 5.21 -10.04
C VAL A 331 -8.23 3.75 -9.63
N TRP A 332 -7.02 3.16 -9.70
CA TRP A 332 -6.77 1.72 -9.44
C TRP A 332 -7.68 0.80 -10.27
N GLY A 333 -8.03 1.19 -11.50
CA GLY A 333 -8.97 0.44 -12.34
C GLY A 333 -10.42 0.41 -11.82
N THR A 334 -10.77 1.30 -10.88
CA THR A 334 -12.13 1.49 -10.39
C THR A 334 -12.78 2.77 -10.94
N SER A 335 -14.04 2.66 -11.35
CA SER A 335 -14.77 3.75 -11.99
C SER A 335 -14.99 4.99 -11.10
N SER A 336 -14.83 4.89 -9.77
CA SER A 336 -15.03 6.03 -8.85
C SER A 336 -14.38 5.85 -7.48
N ASP A 337 -14.13 6.96 -6.77
CA ASP A 337 -13.71 6.95 -5.35
C ASP A 337 -14.73 6.22 -4.46
N ALA A 338 -16.02 6.33 -4.81
CA ALA A 338 -17.09 5.62 -4.12
C ALA A 338 -16.89 4.11 -4.16
N LYS A 339 -16.33 3.56 -5.25
CA LYS A 339 -16.01 2.12 -5.35
C LYS A 339 -14.84 1.72 -4.47
N ILE A 340 -13.84 2.58 -4.29
CA ILE A 340 -12.74 2.34 -3.33
C ILE A 340 -13.27 2.39 -1.89
N VAL A 341 -14.15 3.33 -1.58
CA VAL A 341 -14.81 3.42 -0.26
C VAL A 341 -15.71 2.20 -0.01
N GLU A 342 -16.49 1.78 -1.00
CA GLU A 342 -17.33 0.57 -0.93
C GLU A 342 -16.47 -0.67 -0.68
N LEU A 343 -15.33 -0.80 -1.38
CA LEU A 343 -14.38 -1.88 -1.17
C LEU A 343 -13.82 -1.89 0.25
N ALA A 344 -13.44 -0.71 0.80
CA ALA A 344 -12.99 -0.58 2.18
C ALA A 344 -14.09 -0.98 3.18
N ASN A 345 -15.34 -0.58 2.94
CA ASN A 345 -16.49 -0.93 3.78
C ASN A 345 -16.74 -2.44 3.76
N ASN A 346 -16.71 -3.08 2.59
CA ASN A 346 -16.88 -4.52 2.46
C ASN A 346 -15.76 -5.27 3.17
N LEU A 347 -14.50 -4.87 2.96
CA LEU A 347 -13.35 -5.46 3.64
C LEU A 347 -13.47 -5.33 5.16
N PHE A 348 -13.89 -4.17 5.65
CA PHE A 348 -14.16 -3.96 7.07
C PHE A 348 -15.32 -4.81 7.59
N ALA A 349 -16.41 -4.94 6.85
CA ALA A 349 -17.56 -5.76 7.23
C ALA A 349 -17.20 -7.25 7.34
N VAL A 350 -16.37 -7.74 6.41
CA VAL A 350 -15.84 -9.12 6.41
C VAL A 350 -14.93 -9.33 7.62
N TRP A 351 -13.98 -8.43 7.84
CA TRP A 351 -13.12 -8.45 9.01
C TRP A 351 -13.93 -8.41 10.32
N ALA A 352 -14.97 -7.59 10.36
CA ALA A 352 -15.89 -7.47 11.48
C ALA A 352 -16.87 -8.65 11.59
N GLY A 353 -16.79 -9.67 10.73
CA GLY A 353 -17.63 -10.88 10.77
C GLY A 353 -19.13 -10.62 10.57
N VAL A 354 -19.51 -9.49 9.96
CA VAL A 354 -20.91 -9.11 9.70
C VAL A 354 -21.26 -9.11 8.22
N TYR A 355 -20.35 -9.56 7.36
CA TYR A 355 -20.58 -9.60 5.93
C TYR A 355 -21.40 -10.82 5.51
N THR A 356 -22.52 -10.58 4.83
CA THR A 356 -23.37 -11.59 4.22
C THR A 356 -23.26 -11.50 2.69
N PRO A 357 -22.68 -12.51 2.00
CA PRO A 357 -22.53 -12.49 0.53
C PRO A 357 -23.85 -12.45 -0.24
N SER A 358 -24.95 -12.89 0.38
CA SER A 358 -26.28 -13.04 -0.21
C SER A 358 -27.01 -11.72 -0.49
N ASP A 359 -26.42 -10.59 -0.10
CA ASP A 359 -27.12 -9.32 0.04
C ASP A 359 -26.79 -8.31 -1.09
N GLY A 360 -25.89 -8.70 -2.00
CA GLY A 360 -25.48 -7.91 -3.16
C GLY A 360 -24.83 -6.55 -2.83
N ALA A 361 -24.47 -5.79 -3.86
CA ALA A 361 -23.78 -4.49 -3.76
C ALA A 361 -24.56 -3.37 -3.03
N ARG A 362 -25.75 -3.67 -2.46
CA ARG A 362 -26.62 -2.71 -1.77
C ARG A 362 -26.56 -2.78 -0.25
N SER A 363 -25.89 -3.77 0.34
CA SER A 363 -25.98 -4.04 1.78
C SER A 363 -24.95 -3.30 2.64
N ALA A 364 -23.68 -3.23 2.24
CA ALA A 364 -22.64 -2.55 3.05
C ALA A 364 -22.81 -1.03 3.16
N ALA A 365 -23.56 -0.40 2.25
CA ALA A 365 -23.93 1.02 2.35
C ALA A 365 -24.99 1.28 3.44
N ARG A 366 -25.71 0.25 3.92
CA ARG A 366 -26.79 0.39 4.90
C ARG A 366 -26.38 0.04 6.33
N PHE A 367 -25.36 -0.79 6.52
CA PHE A 367 -24.89 -1.15 7.85
C PHE A 367 -23.77 -0.21 8.31
N ARG A 368 -24.08 0.66 9.27
CA ARG A 368 -23.04 1.29 10.10
C ARG A 368 -22.42 0.21 10.97
N VAL A 369 -21.44 -0.50 10.43
CA VAL A 369 -20.69 -1.49 11.18
C VAL A 369 -19.85 -0.74 12.21
N VAL A 370 -20.17 -0.93 13.48
CA VAL A 370 -19.41 -0.40 14.61
C VAL A 370 -18.81 -1.59 15.33
N THR A 371 -17.47 -1.65 15.37
CA THR A 371 -16.75 -2.65 16.16
C THR A 371 -16.15 -1.98 17.38
N ALA A 372 -16.41 -2.54 18.57
CA ALA A 372 -15.70 -2.12 19.77
C ALA A 372 -14.21 -2.53 19.65
N PRO A 373 -13.26 -1.64 19.97
CA PRO A 373 -11.84 -1.99 19.95
C PRO A 373 -11.54 -3.08 21.01
N TYR A 374 -10.63 -4.01 20.68
CA TYR A 374 -10.10 -5.07 21.58
C TYR A 374 -11.02 -6.26 21.89
N VAL A 375 -12.07 -6.50 21.12
CA VAL A 375 -12.88 -7.72 21.25
C VAL A 375 -12.21 -8.86 20.49
N ILE A 376 -11.62 -9.83 21.21
CA ILE A 376 -11.11 -11.09 20.65
C ILE A 376 -12.29 -11.80 19.98
N ARG A 377 -12.20 -12.08 18.68
CA ARG A 377 -13.22 -12.83 17.96
C ARG A 377 -12.75 -14.25 17.66
N PRO A 378 -13.61 -15.27 17.85
CA PRO A 378 -13.30 -16.61 17.40
C PRO A 378 -13.31 -16.61 15.87
N HIS A 379 -12.12 -16.71 15.27
CA HIS A 379 -12.04 -17.17 13.90
C HIS A 379 -12.38 -18.67 13.92
N LEU A 380 -13.40 -19.07 13.16
CA LEU A 380 -13.68 -20.48 12.88
C LEU A 380 -12.53 -21.06 12.06
N SER A 381 -11.44 -21.40 12.72
CA SER A 381 -10.45 -22.36 12.23
C SER A 381 -10.69 -23.66 12.98
N SER A 382 -11.13 -24.68 12.22
CA SER A 382 -11.09 -26.10 12.59
C SER A 382 -12.07 -26.55 13.67
N PHE A 383 -13.34 -26.75 13.31
CA PHE A 383 -14.11 -27.86 13.87
C PHE A 383 -13.90 -29.07 12.96
N GLU A 384 -12.83 -29.83 13.23
CA GLU A 384 -12.83 -31.24 12.86
C GLU A 384 -14.00 -31.89 13.61
N MET A 385 -15.07 -32.22 12.89
CA MET A 385 -16.05 -33.18 13.37
C MET A 385 -15.32 -34.52 13.54
N VAL A 386 -14.92 -34.80 14.78
CA VAL A 386 -14.72 -36.17 15.24
C VAL A 386 -16.05 -36.89 15.05
N ARG A 387 -16.13 -37.66 13.96
CA ARG A 387 -17.11 -38.74 13.81
C ARG A 387 -16.73 -39.83 14.81
N GLU A 388 -17.20 -39.72 16.04
CA GLU A 388 -17.28 -40.88 16.93
C GLU A 388 -18.61 -41.59 16.70
N GLY A 389 -18.50 -42.85 16.28
CA GLY A 389 -19.61 -43.71 15.91
C GLY A 389 -20.50 -44.03 17.09
N GLN A 390 -21.80 -43.87 16.89
CA GLN A 390 -22.81 -44.49 17.73
C GLN A 390 -23.06 -45.93 17.27
N ALA A 391 -22.48 -46.86 18.00
CA ALA A 391 -23.02 -48.18 18.34
C ALA A 391 -22.50 -48.43 19.77
N SER A 392 -23.28 -48.74 20.80
CA SER A 392 -24.46 -49.59 20.86
C SER A 392 -25.10 -49.47 22.26
N ILE A 393 -26.44 -49.52 22.27
CA ILE A 393 -27.33 -50.26 23.20
C ILE A 393 -26.81 -50.50 24.63
N GLY A 394 -27.39 -49.78 25.59
CA GLY A 394 -27.28 -50.08 27.02
C GLY A 394 -28.55 -49.66 27.77
N LYS A 395 -29.30 -50.64 28.25
CA LYS A 395 -30.61 -50.58 28.90
C LYS A 395 -30.63 -49.71 30.18
N PHE A 396 -31.69 -48.91 30.34
CA PHE A 396 -32.15 -48.39 31.63
C PHE A 396 -32.83 -49.50 32.44
N PRO A 397 -32.64 -49.57 33.77
CA PRO A 397 -33.58 -50.23 34.65
C PRO A 397 -34.53 -49.21 35.31
N ASP A 398 -35.81 -49.53 35.21
CA ASP A 398 -36.90 -49.03 36.06
C ASP A 398 -36.61 -49.24 37.55
N LEU A 399 -37.22 -48.41 38.41
CA LEU A 399 -37.99 -48.78 39.61
C LEU A 399 -38.46 -47.51 40.38
N PRO A 400 -39.51 -47.57 41.23
CA PRO A 400 -40.72 -46.81 41.01
C PRO A 400 -41.23 -45.99 42.21
N ARG A 401 -42.21 -45.13 41.90
CA ARG A 401 -43.21 -44.43 42.74
C ARG A 401 -42.74 -43.59 43.92
#